data_AF-A0A8H7WBV4-F1
#
_entry.id   AF-A0A8H7WBV4-F1
#
_cell.length_a   1.000
_cell.length_b   1.000
_cell.length_c   1.000
_cell.angle_alpha   90.00
_cell.angle_beta   90.00
_cell.angle_gamma   90.00
#
_symmetry.space_group_name_H-M   'P 1'
#
loop_
_entity.id
_entity.type
_entity.pdbx_description
1 polymer ?
#
loop_
_entity_poly.entity_id
_entity_poly.type
_entity_poly.pdbx_seq_one_letter_code
_entity_poly.pdbx_strand_id
1 'polypeptide(L)'
;MIKASMHIKTPSIGGGRFRKQSKRAAPVYIACALLLLLYTQIDHFERFQHTPGEVLKRVLAYQQPMVRAQDSKFPKKIWQTWKTDPLEFEQRESERARTWPQLNPGHRYEVLTDNNDLDYVETHFGRDGVVYRPDIIETYRTLNATIIKADLLRYLVMYAEGGVYADIDVENLRAVNTWIPPQFNESDVDLVISVEIDEPSFVNHTILGPKSQSFCQWTFMTKPKHPVMMRLIEHVLHWLNEVAQKQAVPISEIKLNFDEVITGTGPSAFTTAVLAEMAAQTHRRLYWDTFHALTQPVLVGNILVLTVDSFAAGQGHSNSLSHDSPNALVKHHYHASLWPSRHPRYSHPAYGMVEECNWEPGCVWNWTDNTAAFDSLSFDDKVKLIKEKEQIDKERYDAEVAEDEAAAKEEAARLQAELKTECEAASYVHIEQITQAQTPPALIQTQPWWPASQTPTEQQPGAQQPANQEQSTPQPDPQQSGQKENQTPPQVQTQRELQVQPPAEQATPASNADRQPEVRI
;
A
#
# COMPACT_ATOMS: atom_id res chain seq x y z
N MET A 1 -9.99 63.95 78.07
CA MET A 1 -8.98 63.06 78.68
C MET A 1 -7.88 62.79 77.67
N ILE A 2 -6.71 63.35 77.95
CA ILE A 2 -5.34 62.94 77.60
C ILE A 2 -5.15 62.21 76.26
N LYS A 3 -4.75 62.99 75.25
CA LYS A 3 -3.89 62.55 74.13
C LYS A 3 -2.48 62.37 74.67
N ALA A 4 -1.88 61.19 74.47
CA ALA A 4 -0.45 60.95 74.61
C ALA A 4 0.13 60.51 73.26
N SER A 5 1.25 61.12 72.92
CA SER A 5 1.97 61.10 71.65
C SER A 5 3.20 60.20 71.75
N MET A 6 3.52 59.43 70.70
CA MET A 6 4.89 59.02 70.32
C MET A 6 4.82 58.34 68.94
N HIS A 7 5.05 59.05 67.84
CA HIS A 7 6.35 59.26 67.17
C HIS A 7 7.08 57.97 66.73
N ILE A 8 6.82 57.54 65.50
CA ILE A 8 7.82 56.86 64.67
C ILE A 8 8.01 57.72 63.41
N LYS A 9 9.28 58.10 63.19
CA LYS A 9 9.75 59.02 62.15
C LYS A 9 9.52 58.44 60.75
N THR A 10 8.80 59.16 59.90
CA THR A 10 8.90 59.03 58.45
C THR A 10 10.24 59.64 57.99
N PRO A 11 11.10 58.92 57.26
CA PRO A 11 12.23 59.55 56.62
C PRO A 11 11.71 60.34 55.41
N SER A 12 11.85 61.67 55.49
CA SER A 12 11.96 62.53 54.33
C SER A 12 13.17 62.05 53.52
N ILE A 13 12.94 61.25 52.48
CA ILE A 13 13.91 61.07 51.39
C ILE A 13 13.40 61.92 50.24
N GLY A 14 14.15 63.00 50.01
CA GLY A 14 13.86 64.03 49.04
C GLY A 14 13.74 63.49 47.62
N GLY A 15 13.17 64.35 46.78
CA GLY A 15 13.01 64.15 45.36
C GLY A 15 14.27 63.62 44.68
N GLY A 16 14.31 62.31 44.50
CA GLY A 16 15.17 61.65 43.54
C GLY A 16 14.59 61.88 42.15
N ARG A 17 15.02 62.96 41.48
CA ARG A 17 14.97 63.06 40.03
C ARG A 17 15.46 61.72 39.46
N PHE A 18 14.57 60.88 38.94
CA PHE A 18 14.99 59.83 38.01
C PHE A 18 15.76 60.55 36.90
N ARG A 19 17.08 60.30 36.86
CA ARG A 19 18.03 60.92 35.94
C ARG A 19 17.41 60.84 34.55
N LYS A 20 17.27 61.97 33.86
CA LYS A 20 16.66 62.06 32.50
C LYS A 20 17.26 61.08 31.46
N GLN A 21 18.38 60.43 31.77
CA GLN A 21 18.99 59.36 30.98
C GLN A 21 18.25 58.02 31.07
N SER A 22 17.68 57.59 32.21
CA SER A 22 17.05 56.26 32.31
C SER A 22 15.69 56.18 31.62
N LYS A 23 14.94 57.29 31.56
CA LYS A 23 13.69 57.40 30.76
C LYS A 23 13.94 57.40 29.25
N ARG A 24 15.15 57.73 28.80
CA ARG A 24 15.54 57.69 27.38
C ARG A 24 16.11 56.33 26.96
N ALA A 25 16.67 55.58 27.90
CA ALA A 25 17.25 54.27 27.64
C ALA A 25 16.21 53.13 27.72
N ALA A 26 15.13 53.28 28.50
CA ALA A 26 14.06 52.28 28.59
C ALA A 26 13.47 51.84 27.23
N PRO A 27 13.10 52.74 26.29
CA PRO A 27 12.62 52.31 24.97
C PRO A 27 13.71 51.60 24.14
N VAL A 28 14.99 51.93 24.35
CA VAL A 28 16.12 51.26 23.68
C VAL A 28 16.26 49.83 24.21
N TYR A 29 16.18 49.61 25.53
CA TYR A 29 16.23 48.27 26.11
C TYR A 29 15.00 47.42 25.73
N ILE A 30 13.81 48.02 25.63
CA ILE A 30 12.61 47.33 25.13
C ILE A 30 12.78 46.97 23.66
N ALA A 31 13.31 47.88 22.83
CA ALA A 31 13.60 47.60 21.42
C ALA A 31 14.65 46.49 21.27
N CYS A 32 15.71 46.49 22.09
CA CYS A 32 16.71 45.43 22.10
C CYS A 32 16.12 44.08 22.57
N ALA A 33 15.22 44.08 23.56
CA ALA A 33 14.55 42.87 24.01
C ALA A 33 13.57 42.33 22.95
N LEU A 34 12.85 43.21 22.25
CA LEU A 34 11.98 42.84 21.13
C LEU A 34 12.80 42.36 19.92
N LEU A 35 13.96 42.96 19.65
CA LEU A 35 14.89 42.50 18.62
C LEU A 35 15.53 41.17 18.98
N LEU A 36 15.85 40.92 20.26
CA LEU A 36 16.32 39.62 20.74
C LEU A 36 15.21 38.57 20.66
N LEU A 37 13.98 38.91 21.02
CA LEU A 37 12.82 38.03 20.84
C LEU A 37 12.59 37.73 19.37
N LEU A 38 12.62 38.74 18.50
CA LEU A 38 12.58 38.57 17.05
C LEU A 38 13.74 37.71 16.55
N TYR A 39 14.96 37.90 17.05
CA TYR A 39 16.14 37.11 16.68
C TYR A 39 15.99 35.64 17.12
N THR A 40 15.49 35.38 18.33
CA THR A 40 15.18 34.01 18.79
C THR A 40 14.01 33.36 18.05
N GLN A 41 13.10 34.18 17.47
CA GLN A 41 12.04 33.71 16.58
C GLN A 41 12.54 33.55 15.13
N ILE A 42 13.60 34.26 14.73
CA ILE A 42 14.26 34.11 13.43
C ILE A 42 14.99 32.77 13.35
N ASP A 43 15.57 32.26 14.44
CA ASP A 43 16.14 30.88 14.48
C ASP A 43 15.07 29.79 14.27
N HIS A 44 13.81 30.04 14.63
CA HIS A 44 12.69 29.17 14.26
C HIS A 44 12.30 29.30 12.78
N PHE A 45 12.55 30.45 12.17
CA PHE A 45 12.28 30.72 10.76
C PHE A 45 13.37 30.19 9.83
N GLU A 46 14.63 30.08 10.29
CA GLU A 46 15.73 29.46 9.53
C GLU A 46 15.54 27.95 9.32
N ARG A 47 14.60 27.29 10.01
CA ARG A 47 14.21 25.91 9.72
C ARG A 47 13.36 25.74 8.46
N PHE A 48 12.89 26.83 7.84
CA PHE A 48 12.16 26.83 6.57
C PHE A 48 12.96 27.52 5.46
N GLN A 49 14.26 27.22 5.34
CA GLN A 49 15.09 27.68 4.22
C GLN A 49 14.73 26.95 2.91
N HIS A 50 13.58 27.22 2.32
CA HIS A 50 13.39 27.10 0.88
C HIS A 50 12.70 28.37 0.38
N THR A 51 13.42 29.17 -0.41
CA THR A 51 12.82 30.33 -1.06
C THR A 51 11.73 29.84 -2.02
N PRO A 52 10.60 30.58 -2.20
CA PRO A 52 9.57 30.19 -3.16
C PRO A 52 10.12 29.95 -4.58
N GLY A 53 11.22 30.62 -4.94
CA GLY A 53 11.94 30.40 -6.19
C GLY A 53 12.66 29.05 -6.27
N GLU A 54 13.21 28.52 -5.17
CA GLU A 54 13.80 27.18 -5.12
C GLU A 54 12.75 26.09 -5.18
N VAL A 55 11.62 26.27 -4.47
CA VAL A 55 10.46 25.37 -4.57
C VAL A 55 9.94 25.35 -6.00
N LEU A 56 9.72 26.52 -6.60
CA LEU A 56 9.27 26.63 -7.98
C LEU A 56 10.29 26.01 -8.96
N LYS A 57 11.58 26.27 -8.80
CA LYS A 57 12.63 25.70 -9.65
C LYS A 57 12.70 24.18 -9.53
N ARG A 58 12.48 23.61 -8.34
CA ARG A 58 12.38 22.16 -8.11
C ARG A 58 11.12 21.58 -8.76
N VAL A 59 9.97 22.17 -8.50
CA VAL A 59 8.69 21.79 -9.12
C VAL A 59 8.81 21.78 -10.64
N LEU A 60 9.40 22.82 -11.23
CA LEU A 60 9.64 22.90 -12.66
C LEU A 60 10.65 21.86 -13.16
N ALA A 61 11.67 21.50 -12.36
CA ALA A 61 12.64 20.46 -12.73
C ALA A 61 12.02 19.05 -12.78
N TYR A 62 11.05 18.75 -11.91
CA TYR A 62 10.32 17.47 -11.91
C TYR A 62 9.16 17.43 -12.91
N GLN A 63 8.74 18.58 -13.42
CA GLN A 63 7.73 18.69 -14.49
C GLN A 63 8.34 18.62 -15.91
N GLN A 64 9.68 18.61 -16.04
CA GLN A 64 10.30 18.35 -17.33
C GLN A 64 10.10 16.88 -17.72
N PRO A 65 9.85 16.58 -19.00
CA PRO A 65 9.82 15.20 -19.48
C PRO A 65 11.10 14.47 -19.06
N MET A 66 10.97 13.24 -18.55
CA MET A 66 12.16 12.47 -18.16
C MET A 66 13.14 12.38 -19.33
N VAL A 67 14.40 12.67 -19.05
CA VAL A 67 15.48 12.24 -19.94
C VAL A 67 15.56 10.72 -19.82
N ARG A 68 15.00 10.02 -20.80
CA ARG A 68 15.07 8.56 -20.93
C ARG A 68 16.55 8.15 -20.96
N ALA A 69 17.00 7.43 -19.93
CA ALA A 69 18.22 6.66 -20.04
C ALA A 69 17.98 5.58 -21.11
N GLN A 70 18.80 5.54 -22.16
CA GLN A 70 18.69 4.48 -23.17
C GLN A 70 18.79 3.12 -22.48
N ASP A 71 17.89 2.21 -22.83
CA ASP A 71 17.80 0.84 -22.32
C ASP A 71 17.49 0.65 -20.83
N SER A 72 16.84 1.63 -20.18
CA SER A 72 16.37 1.43 -18.80
C SER A 72 15.30 0.33 -18.73
N LYS A 73 15.54 -0.66 -17.87
CA LYS A 73 14.64 -1.80 -17.60
C LYS A 73 13.85 -1.59 -16.32
N PHE A 74 12.71 -2.27 -16.20
CA PHE A 74 12.03 -2.32 -14.91
C PHE A 74 12.92 -3.05 -13.89
N PRO A 75 13.16 -2.45 -12.70
CA PRO A 75 13.87 -3.12 -11.62
C PRO A 75 13.18 -4.43 -11.25
N LYS A 76 13.95 -5.50 -11.09
CA LYS A 76 13.43 -6.80 -10.61
C LYS A 76 13.24 -6.79 -9.10
N LYS A 77 12.48 -5.84 -8.58
CA LYS A 77 12.12 -5.67 -7.18
C LYS A 77 10.61 -5.70 -7.03
N ILE A 78 10.13 -6.41 -6.02
CA ILE A 78 8.71 -6.44 -5.63
C ILE A 78 8.64 -5.89 -4.21
N TRP A 79 7.82 -4.88 -4.03
CA TRP A 79 7.60 -4.19 -2.77
C TRP A 79 6.20 -4.44 -2.27
N GLN A 80 6.11 -4.78 -0.99
CA GLN A 80 4.88 -4.63 -0.22
C GLN A 80 5.18 -3.82 1.04
N THR A 81 4.15 -3.25 1.65
CA THR A 81 4.27 -2.54 2.92
C THR A 81 3.29 -3.14 3.91
N TRP A 82 3.74 -3.36 5.14
CA TRP A 82 2.88 -3.89 6.20
C TRP A 82 3.24 -3.36 7.57
N LYS A 83 2.49 -3.78 8.60
CA LYS A 83 2.74 -3.32 9.98
C LYS A 83 3.91 -4.07 10.61
N THR A 84 3.96 -5.39 10.42
CA THR A 84 4.89 -6.31 11.09
C THR A 84 5.87 -6.97 10.13
N ASP A 85 6.88 -7.63 10.68
CA ASP A 85 7.90 -8.36 9.91
C ASP A 85 7.30 -9.57 9.16
N PRO A 86 7.81 -9.93 7.96
CA PRO A 86 7.36 -11.12 7.23
C PRO A 86 7.34 -12.43 8.02
N LEU A 87 8.20 -12.58 9.03
CA LEU A 87 8.20 -13.77 9.90
C LEU A 87 7.02 -13.80 10.88
N GLU A 88 6.37 -12.66 11.11
CA GLU A 88 5.24 -12.46 12.02
C GLU A 88 3.91 -12.28 11.25
N PHE A 89 3.91 -12.52 9.94
CA PHE A 89 2.68 -12.45 9.16
C PHE A 89 1.66 -13.49 9.65
N GLU A 90 0.41 -13.04 9.76
CA GLU A 90 -0.73 -13.93 9.84
C GLU A 90 -0.77 -14.84 8.60
N GLN A 91 -1.40 -16.00 8.74
CA GLN A 91 -1.35 -17.04 7.70
C GLN A 91 -1.85 -16.52 6.34
N ARG A 92 -2.94 -15.75 6.33
CA ARG A 92 -3.56 -15.21 5.10
C ARG A 92 -2.62 -14.25 4.36
N GLU A 93 -1.98 -13.33 5.07
CA GLU A 93 -0.99 -12.40 4.53
C GLU A 93 0.24 -13.15 4.04
N SER A 94 0.70 -14.17 4.79
CA SER A 94 1.83 -15.01 4.38
C SER A 94 1.54 -15.76 3.07
N GLU A 95 0.35 -16.35 2.93
CA GLU A 95 -0.04 -17.08 1.73
C GLU A 95 -0.05 -16.17 0.49
N ARG A 96 -0.62 -14.97 0.59
CA ARG A 96 -0.65 -14.01 -0.52
C ARG A 96 0.73 -13.46 -0.84
N ALA A 97 1.47 -13.02 0.17
CA ALA A 97 2.84 -12.53 0.02
C ALA A 97 3.75 -13.55 -0.69
N ARG A 98 3.61 -14.85 -0.40
CA ARG A 98 4.41 -15.92 -1.01
C ARG A 98 4.19 -16.09 -2.51
N THR A 99 3.01 -15.75 -3.04
CA THR A 99 2.74 -15.87 -4.48
C THR A 99 3.69 -15.02 -5.33
N TRP A 100 4.09 -13.85 -4.80
CA TRP A 100 5.01 -12.93 -5.47
C TRP A 100 6.39 -13.55 -5.76
N PRO A 101 7.20 -13.95 -4.77
CA PRO A 101 8.49 -14.58 -5.04
C PRO A 101 8.36 -15.95 -5.71
N GLN A 102 7.28 -16.71 -5.47
CA GLN A 102 7.07 -18.01 -6.12
C GLN A 102 6.91 -17.90 -7.64
N LEU A 103 6.08 -16.96 -8.12
CA LEU A 103 5.89 -16.72 -9.54
C LEU A 103 7.04 -15.92 -10.18
N ASN A 104 7.86 -15.26 -9.36
CA ASN A 104 8.91 -14.35 -9.81
C ASN A 104 10.27 -14.68 -9.17
N PRO A 105 10.85 -15.88 -9.36
CA PRO A 105 12.08 -16.32 -8.68
C PRO A 105 13.31 -15.47 -9.01
N GLY A 106 13.28 -14.66 -10.07
CA GLY A 106 14.32 -13.71 -10.42
C GLY A 106 14.15 -12.29 -9.85
N HIS A 107 13.12 -12.05 -9.04
CA HIS A 107 12.86 -10.76 -8.40
C HIS A 107 13.26 -10.80 -6.93
N ARG A 108 13.79 -9.68 -6.43
CA ARG A 108 13.98 -9.47 -5.00
C ARG A 108 12.64 -9.05 -4.39
N TYR A 109 12.16 -9.80 -3.42
CA TYR A 109 10.96 -9.49 -2.66
C TYR A 109 11.34 -8.76 -1.37
N GLU A 110 10.74 -7.59 -1.12
CA GLU A 110 11.01 -6.75 0.04
C GLU A 110 9.70 -6.25 0.66
N VAL A 111 9.71 -6.19 1.99
CA VAL A 111 8.61 -5.64 2.78
C VAL A 111 9.16 -4.52 3.65
N LEU A 112 8.58 -3.34 3.54
CA LEU A 112 8.79 -2.27 4.53
C LEU A 112 7.72 -2.35 5.61
N THR A 113 8.14 -2.11 6.84
CA THR A 113 7.33 -2.25 8.04
C THR A 113 7.33 -0.96 8.85
N ASP A 114 6.40 -0.84 9.80
CA ASP A 114 6.36 0.30 10.73
C ASP A 114 7.69 0.49 11.51
N ASN A 115 8.51 -0.56 11.59
CA ASN A 115 9.81 -0.53 12.29
C ASN A 115 10.97 -0.03 11.44
N ASN A 116 10.87 -0.04 10.10
CA ASN A 116 11.99 0.30 9.21
C ASN A 116 11.65 1.34 8.13
N ASP A 117 10.40 1.79 8.07
CA ASP A 117 9.94 2.71 7.04
C ASP A 117 10.64 4.08 7.11
N LEU A 118 10.82 4.64 8.30
CA LEU A 118 11.49 5.92 8.49
C LEU A 118 12.98 5.83 8.13
N ASP A 119 13.66 4.76 8.52
CA ASP A 119 15.07 4.53 8.18
C ASP A 119 15.26 4.44 6.66
N TYR A 120 14.32 3.78 5.96
CA TYR A 120 14.29 3.75 4.51
C TYR A 120 14.15 5.17 3.92
N VAL A 121 13.17 5.95 4.39
CA VAL A 121 12.96 7.32 3.93
C VAL A 121 14.18 8.21 4.18
N GLU A 122 14.78 8.12 5.37
CA GLU A 122 16.00 8.88 5.71
C GLU A 122 17.19 8.50 4.82
N THR A 123 17.34 7.21 4.53
CA THR A 123 18.42 6.71 3.66
C THR A 123 18.26 7.22 2.22
N HIS A 124 17.05 7.16 1.66
CA HIS A 124 16.81 7.48 0.26
C HIS A 124 16.60 8.98 0.00
N PHE A 125 16.12 9.75 0.98
CA PHE A 125 15.83 11.18 0.81
C PHE A 125 16.75 12.10 1.64
N GLY A 126 17.73 11.51 2.34
CA GLY A 126 18.79 12.19 3.07
C GLY A 126 19.87 12.77 2.15
N ARG A 127 20.95 13.28 2.76
CA ARG A 127 22.04 14.00 2.03
C ARG A 127 22.67 13.17 0.92
N ASP A 128 22.85 11.87 1.16
CA ASP A 128 23.52 10.94 0.27
C ASP A 128 22.54 10.01 -0.49
N GLY A 129 21.23 10.30 -0.39
CA GLY A 129 20.17 9.49 -0.98
C GLY A 129 19.99 9.72 -2.49
N VAL A 130 18.87 9.21 -3.03
CA VAL A 130 18.51 9.37 -4.45
C VAL A 130 18.20 10.81 -4.81
N VAL A 131 17.73 11.60 -3.84
CA VAL A 131 17.51 13.04 -3.93
C VAL A 131 17.47 13.66 -2.52
N TYR A 132 18.18 14.77 -2.30
CA TYR A 132 18.18 15.42 -0.99
C TYR A 132 16.88 16.21 -0.77
N ARG A 133 16.01 15.67 0.11
CA ARG A 133 14.68 16.22 0.45
C ARG A 133 14.40 16.08 1.96
N PRO A 134 15.01 16.95 2.79
CA PRO A 134 14.81 16.91 4.24
C PRO A 134 13.35 17.22 4.64
N ASP A 135 12.60 17.91 3.80
CA ASP A 135 11.18 18.19 3.96
C ASP A 135 10.30 16.94 3.83
N ILE A 136 10.67 15.99 2.95
CA ILE A 136 10.01 14.67 2.89
C ILE A 136 10.23 13.92 4.21
N ILE A 137 11.47 13.88 4.69
CA ILE A 137 11.83 13.18 5.94
C ILE A 137 11.04 13.75 7.11
N GLU A 138 11.03 15.07 7.27
CA GLU A 138 10.34 15.72 8.39
C GLU A 138 8.82 15.52 8.33
N THR A 139 8.23 15.62 7.13
CA THR A 139 6.80 15.36 6.96
C THR A 139 6.46 13.90 7.26
N TYR A 140 7.25 12.95 6.75
CA TYR A 140 7.04 11.52 6.99
C TYR A 140 7.15 11.15 8.47
N ARG A 141 8.13 11.74 9.18
CA ARG A 141 8.35 11.54 10.62
C ARG A 141 7.19 12.07 11.47
N THR A 142 6.59 13.19 11.08
CA THR A 142 5.52 13.85 11.85
C THR A 142 4.12 13.31 11.56
N LEU A 143 3.97 12.53 10.48
CA LEU A 143 2.67 12.03 10.03
C LEU A 143 2.19 10.84 10.89
N ASN A 144 1.11 11.05 11.64
CA ASN A 144 0.47 9.99 12.44
C ASN A 144 -0.65 9.24 11.71
N ALA A 145 -1.20 9.82 10.63
CA ALA A 145 -2.26 9.20 9.86
C ALA A 145 -1.70 8.01 9.06
N THR A 146 -1.87 6.80 9.59
CA THR A 146 -1.21 5.58 9.08
C THR A 146 -1.52 5.28 7.62
N ILE A 147 -2.76 5.52 7.16
CA ILE A 147 -3.13 5.32 5.75
C ILE A 147 -2.38 6.28 4.82
N ILE A 148 -2.28 7.57 5.21
CA ILE A 148 -1.54 8.58 4.46
C ILE A 148 -0.05 8.24 4.45
N LYS A 149 0.46 7.74 5.57
CA LYS A 149 1.86 7.31 5.70
C LYS A 149 2.16 6.15 4.73
N ALA A 150 1.28 5.16 4.66
CA ALA A 150 1.40 4.03 3.73
C ALA A 150 1.33 4.47 2.26
N ASP A 151 0.35 5.31 1.89
CA ASP A 151 0.24 5.85 0.53
C ASP A 151 1.49 6.65 0.13
N LEU A 152 1.98 7.52 1.03
CA LEU A 152 3.19 8.29 0.77
C LEU A 152 4.42 7.39 0.64
N LEU A 153 4.57 6.39 1.53
CA LEU A 153 5.69 5.44 1.50
C LEU A 153 5.75 4.70 0.16
N ARG A 154 4.59 4.24 -0.35
CA ARG A 154 4.48 3.62 -1.67
C ARG A 154 5.10 4.50 -2.77
N TYR A 155 4.72 5.78 -2.81
CA TYR A 155 5.26 6.70 -3.82
C TYR A 155 6.75 6.98 -3.64
N LEU A 156 7.22 7.07 -2.39
CA LEU A 156 8.64 7.28 -2.07
C LEU A 156 9.51 6.10 -2.53
N VAL A 157 9.10 4.87 -2.23
CA VAL A 157 9.77 3.64 -2.66
C VAL A 157 9.81 3.54 -4.18
N MET A 158 8.66 3.78 -4.82
CA MET A 158 8.54 3.66 -6.28
C MET A 158 9.28 4.78 -7.03
N TYR A 159 9.43 5.97 -6.43
CA TYR A 159 10.33 6.99 -6.94
C TYR A 159 11.80 6.60 -6.77
N ALA A 160 12.19 6.09 -5.59
CA ALA A 160 13.58 5.84 -5.27
C ALA A 160 14.17 4.65 -6.05
N GLU A 161 13.45 3.54 -6.09
CA GLU A 161 13.97 2.28 -6.60
C GLU A 161 13.13 1.70 -7.73
N GLY A 162 11.84 2.04 -7.84
CA GLY A 162 10.92 1.45 -8.81
C GLY A 162 10.73 -0.05 -8.62
N GLY A 163 10.38 -0.75 -9.70
CA GLY A 163 10.00 -2.15 -9.69
C GLY A 163 8.48 -2.30 -9.65
N VAL A 164 7.99 -3.28 -8.91
CA VAL A 164 6.56 -3.53 -8.68
C VAL A 164 6.22 -3.20 -7.25
N TYR A 165 5.09 -2.52 -7.05
CA TYR A 165 4.47 -2.39 -5.75
C TYR A 165 3.13 -3.10 -5.73
N ALA A 166 2.79 -3.73 -4.61
CA ALA A 166 1.46 -4.21 -4.31
C ALA A 166 1.13 -4.07 -2.81
N ASP A 167 -0.13 -3.78 -2.48
CA ASP A 167 -0.62 -3.87 -1.10
C ASP A 167 -0.48 -5.32 -0.58
N ILE A 168 -0.42 -5.51 0.74
CA ILE A 168 -0.08 -6.83 1.34
C ILE A 168 -1.12 -7.91 1.05
N ASP A 169 -2.39 -7.51 0.88
CA ASP A 169 -3.51 -8.40 0.61
C ASP A 169 -3.77 -8.62 -0.89
N VAL A 170 -2.76 -8.32 -1.72
CA VAL A 170 -2.76 -8.62 -3.14
C VAL A 170 -2.05 -9.93 -3.40
N GLU A 171 -2.77 -10.88 -3.96
CA GLU A 171 -2.26 -12.13 -4.50
C GLU A 171 -1.76 -11.93 -5.93
N ASN A 172 -0.58 -12.44 -6.26
CA ASN A 172 -0.10 -12.48 -7.63
C ASN A 172 -0.63 -13.72 -8.36
N LEU A 173 -1.38 -13.51 -9.45
CA LEU A 173 -1.92 -14.59 -10.27
C LEU A 173 -1.02 -14.92 -11.47
N ARG A 174 -0.26 -13.93 -11.96
CA ARG A 174 0.57 -14.04 -13.18
C ARG A 174 1.91 -13.34 -13.00
N ALA A 175 2.98 -14.03 -13.36
CA ALA A 175 4.34 -13.51 -13.29
C ALA A 175 4.48 -12.12 -13.92
N VAL A 176 5.27 -11.23 -13.28
CA VAL A 176 5.43 -9.81 -13.64
C VAL A 176 5.92 -9.62 -15.08
N ASN A 177 6.71 -10.57 -15.59
CA ASN A 177 7.19 -10.55 -16.98
C ASN A 177 6.07 -10.68 -18.02
N THR A 178 4.83 -11.00 -17.62
CA THR A 178 3.65 -11.05 -18.49
C THR A 178 2.83 -9.76 -18.49
N TRP A 179 3.14 -8.80 -17.60
CA TRP A 179 2.34 -7.59 -17.40
C TRP A 179 2.43 -6.59 -18.55
N ILE A 180 3.46 -6.70 -19.40
CA ILE A 180 3.56 -5.97 -20.66
C ILE A 180 3.19 -6.95 -21.78
N PRO A 181 2.02 -6.79 -22.40
CA PRO A 181 1.57 -7.67 -23.47
C PRO A 181 2.55 -7.68 -24.65
N PRO A 182 2.69 -8.81 -25.39
CA PRO A 182 3.70 -8.97 -26.45
C PRO A 182 3.65 -7.93 -27.59
N GLN A 183 2.51 -7.27 -27.79
CA GLN A 183 2.37 -6.19 -28.77
C GLN A 183 3.05 -4.88 -28.37
N PHE A 184 3.47 -4.73 -27.11
CA PHE A 184 4.21 -3.58 -26.61
C PHE A 184 5.67 -3.96 -26.33
N ASN A 185 6.58 -2.99 -26.53
CA ASN A 185 7.98 -3.15 -26.18
C ASN A 185 8.27 -2.48 -24.83
N GLU A 186 8.92 -3.20 -23.91
CA GLU A 186 9.31 -2.68 -22.59
C GLU A 186 10.15 -1.39 -22.69
N SER A 187 10.94 -1.20 -23.75
CA SER A 187 11.72 0.03 -23.95
C SER A 187 10.86 1.28 -24.10
N ASP A 188 9.59 1.11 -24.49
CA ASP A 188 8.63 2.18 -24.72
C ASP A 188 7.70 2.41 -23.52
N VAL A 189 7.89 1.68 -22.42
CA VAL A 189 7.04 1.73 -21.23
C VAL A 189 7.88 2.06 -20.01
N ASP A 190 7.49 3.10 -19.27
CA ASP A 190 8.15 3.55 -18.04
C ASP A 190 7.27 3.36 -16.79
N LEU A 191 5.95 3.20 -16.98
CA LEU A 191 4.96 2.93 -15.94
C LEU A 191 3.86 2.00 -16.50
N VAL A 192 3.47 0.98 -15.73
CA VAL A 192 2.35 0.07 -16.01
C VAL A 192 1.33 0.20 -14.88
N ILE A 193 0.10 0.53 -15.25
CA ILE A 193 -1.05 0.72 -14.35
C ILE A 193 -2.28 0.04 -14.95
N SER A 194 -3.33 -0.14 -14.16
CA SER A 194 -4.64 -0.61 -14.62
C SER A 194 -5.71 0.42 -14.31
N VAL A 195 -6.79 0.42 -15.07
CA VAL A 195 -8.05 1.03 -14.60
C VAL A 195 -8.55 0.28 -13.37
N GLU A 196 -9.09 0.99 -12.39
CA GLU A 196 -9.74 0.43 -11.20
C GLU A 196 -11.25 0.70 -11.27
N ILE A 197 -11.66 1.96 -11.35
CA ILE A 197 -13.06 2.35 -11.42
C ILE A 197 -13.32 3.06 -12.75
N ASP A 198 -14.32 2.58 -13.49
CA ASP A 198 -14.72 3.11 -14.79
C ASP A 198 -16.25 3.29 -14.87
N GLU A 199 -16.75 4.25 -14.10
CA GLU A 199 -18.18 4.55 -13.96
C GLU A 199 -18.47 6.03 -14.29
N PRO A 200 -18.14 6.50 -15.50
CA PRO A 200 -18.10 7.93 -15.82
C PRO A 200 -19.46 8.65 -15.72
N SER A 201 -20.58 7.91 -15.68
CA SER A 201 -21.91 8.47 -15.44
C SER A 201 -22.02 9.21 -14.10
N PHE A 202 -21.17 8.90 -13.12
CA PHE A 202 -21.21 9.52 -11.80
C PHE A 202 -20.15 10.60 -11.58
N VAL A 203 -19.44 11.04 -12.62
CA VAL A 203 -18.37 12.06 -12.49
C VAL A 203 -18.86 13.39 -11.89
N ASN A 204 -20.14 13.73 -12.12
CA ASN A 204 -20.78 14.93 -11.60
C ASN A 204 -21.62 14.67 -10.33
N HIS A 205 -21.66 13.44 -9.83
CA HIS A 205 -22.35 13.13 -8.58
C HIS A 205 -21.61 13.78 -7.40
N THR A 206 -22.33 14.35 -6.44
CA THR A 206 -21.74 15.15 -5.35
C THR A 206 -20.79 14.37 -4.43
N ILE A 207 -21.11 13.10 -4.14
CA ILE A 207 -20.28 12.21 -3.30
C ILE A 207 -19.36 11.30 -4.13
N LEU A 208 -19.89 10.62 -5.16
CA LEU A 208 -19.11 9.71 -6.01
C LEU A 208 -18.16 10.44 -6.95
N GLY A 209 -18.59 11.53 -7.58
CA GLY A 209 -17.74 12.49 -8.28
C GLY A 209 -16.54 11.92 -9.06
N PRO A 210 -15.35 12.53 -8.95
CA PRO A 210 -14.15 12.09 -9.65
C PRO A 210 -13.66 10.68 -9.28
N LYS A 211 -14.00 10.14 -8.09
CA LYS A 211 -13.60 8.77 -7.70
C LYS A 211 -14.28 7.69 -8.54
N SER A 212 -15.29 8.04 -9.33
CA SER A 212 -15.89 7.17 -10.36
C SER A 212 -14.97 6.88 -11.56
N GLN A 213 -13.82 7.54 -11.64
CA GLN A 213 -12.86 7.46 -12.74
C GLN A 213 -11.45 7.35 -12.13
N SER A 214 -10.96 6.14 -11.90
CA SER A 214 -9.67 5.95 -11.22
C SER A 214 -8.80 4.85 -11.82
N PHE A 215 -7.48 5.12 -11.81
CA PHE A 215 -6.46 4.09 -11.97
C PHE A 215 -6.15 3.43 -10.64
N CYS A 216 -5.82 2.14 -10.70
CA CYS A 216 -5.40 1.33 -9.58
C CYS A 216 -4.07 1.85 -9.01
N GLN A 217 -4.10 2.27 -7.74
CA GLN A 217 -2.91 2.76 -7.02
C GLN A 217 -2.28 1.71 -6.10
N TRP A 218 -3.03 0.69 -5.69
CA TRP A 218 -2.61 -0.32 -4.72
C TRP A 218 -1.77 -1.42 -5.38
N THR A 219 -1.64 -1.41 -6.72
CA THR A 219 -0.67 -2.21 -7.47
C THR A 219 -0.29 -1.49 -8.76
N PHE A 220 1.02 -1.34 -9.01
CA PHE A 220 1.57 -0.81 -10.26
C PHE A 220 3.06 -1.14 -10.40
N MET A 221 3.60 -0.98 -11.61
CA MET A 221 5.02 -1.21 -11.90
C MET A 221 5.63 0.04 -12.54
N THR A 222 6.74 0.56 -12.01
CA THR A 222 7.39 1.77 -12.56
C THR A 222 8.91 1.62 -12.63
N LYS A 223 9.53 2.31 -13.58
CA LYS A 223 10.95 2.60 -13.53
C LYS A 223 11.22 3.66 -12.45
N PRO A 224 12.42 3.66 -11.83
CA PRO A 224 12.76 4.63 -10.79
C PRO A 224 12.75 6.06 -11.35
N LYS A 225 12.48 7.01 -10.46
CA LYS A 225 12.44 8.46 -10.73
C LYS A 225 11.36 8.89 -11.73
N HIS A 226 10.30 8.11 -11.88
CA HIS A 226 9.17 8.46 -12.73
C HIS A 226 8.46 9.74 -12.21
N PRO A 227 8.20 10.76 -13.07
CA PRO A 227 7.62 12.04 -12.68
C PRO A 227 6.28 11.93 -11.98
N VAL A 228 5.44 10.95 -12.35
CA VAL A 228 4.18 10.68 -11.63
C VAL A 228 4.43 10.53 -10.14
N MET A 229 5.46 9.77 -9.74
CA MET A 229 5.75 9.55 -8.32
C MET A 229 6.15 10.85 -7.62
N MET A 230 7.01 11.67 -8.23
CA MET A 230 7.40 12.96 -7.62
C MET A 230 6.23 13.97 -7.62
N ARG A 231 5.41 14.01 -8.67
CA ARG A 231 4.18 14.81 -8.71
C ARG A 231 3.26 14.44 -7.56
N LEU A 232 3.12 13.14 -7.28
CA LEU A 232 2.34 12.66 -6.14
C LEU A 232 2.94 13.07 -4.82
N ILE A 233 4.24 12.81 -4.60
CA ILE A 233 4.93 13.17 -3.36
C ILE A 233 4.75 14.68 -3.08
N GLU A 234 5.02 15.55 -4.05
CA GLU A 234 4.85 17.00 -3.89
C GLU A 234 3.39 17.39 -3.63
N HIS A 235 2.45 16.75 -4.32
CA HIS A 235 1.03 16.96 -4.08
C HIS A 235 0.65 16.60 -2.65
N VAL A 236 1.06 15.43 -2.16
CA VAL A 236 0.79 14.97 -0.78
C VAL A 236 1.39 15.94 0.23
N LEU A 237 2.64 16.35 0.07
CA LEU A 237 3.29 17.31 0.97
C LEU A 237 2.53 18.65 1.00
N HIS A 238 2.15 19.16 -0.16
CA HIS A 238 1.41 20.41 -0.25
C HIS A 238 0.02 20.30 0.37
N TRP A 239 -0.71 19.24 0.02
CA TRP A 239 -2.05 18.96 0.54
C TRP A 239 -2.05 18.80 2.06
N LEU A 240 -1.09 18.06 2.63
CA LEU A 240 -0.92 17.93 4.09
C LEU A 240 -0.76 19.29 4.77
N ASN A 241 0.07 20.16 4.20
CA ASN A 241 0.26 21.51 4.71
C ASN A 241 -1.03 22.34 4.61
N GLU A 242 -1.78 22.25 3.50
CA GLU A 242 -3.05 22.95 3.36
C GLU A 242 -4.10 22.47 4.38
N VAL A 243 -4.22 21.16 4.58
CA VAL A 243 -5.16 20.59 5.55
C VAL A 243 -4.81 21.02 6.96
N ALA A 244 -3.53 20.91 7.34
CA ALA A 244 -3.03 21.35 8.64
C ALA A 244 -3.33 22.84 8.88
N GLN A 245 -3.12 23.70 7.89
CA GLN A 245 -3.44 25.13 7.96
C GLN A 245 -4.95 25.39 8.07
N LYS A 246 -5.78 24.71 7.27
CA LYS A 246 -7.24 24.84 7.29
C LYS A 246 -7.82 24.42 8.64
N GLN A 247 -7.25 23.38 9.26
CA GLN A 247 -7.67 22.87 10.56
C GLN A 247 -7.00 23.60 11.74
N ALA A 248 -6.02 24.47 11.48
CA ALA A 248 -5.20 25.16 12.48
C ALA A 248 -4.54 24.20 13.50
N VAL A 249 -4.05 23.06 13.02
CA VAL A 249 -3.36 22.03 13.80
C VAL A 249 -2.05 21.63 13.11
N PRO A 250 -1.06 21.07 13.83
CA PRO A 250 0.11 20.47 13.18
C PRO A 250 -0.27 19.24 12.33
N ILE A 251 0.59 18.86 11.37
CA ILE A 251 0.39 17.68 10.49
C ILE A 251 0.11 16.40 11.29
N SER A 252 0.73 16.25 12.46
CA SER A 252 0.56 15.11 13.36
C SER A 252 -0.86 14.95 13.95
N GLU A 253 -1.67 16.00 13.89
CA GLU A 253 -3.00 16.08 14.51
C GLU A 253 -4.13 16.26 13.50
N ILE A 254 -3.85 16.22 12.19
CA ILE A 254 -4.87 16.33 11.16
C ILE A 254 -5.92 15.23 11.30
N LYS A 255 -7.17 15.60 11.06
CA LYS A 255 -8.29 14.66 10.99
C LYS A 255 -8.88 14.68 9.60
N LEU A 256 -9.00 13.52 8.99
CA LEU A 256 -9.43 13.38 7.61
C LEU A 256 -10.70 12.56 7.55
N ASN A 257 -11.65 12.95 6.70
CA ASN A 257 -12.73 12.05 6.29
C ASN A 257 -12.27 11.13 5.15
N PHE A 258 -13.14 10.20 4.73
CA PHE A 258 -12.83 9.24 3.67
C PHE A 258 -12.41 9.91 2.35
N ASP A 259 -13.19 10.88 1.87
CA ASP A 259 -12.97 11.51 0.57
C ASP A 259 -11.69 12.37 0.55
N GLU A 260 -11.32 12.98 1.68
CA GLU A 260 -10.05 13.69 1.83
C GLU A 260 -8.84 12.74 1.68
N VAL A 261 -8.91 11.52 2.22
CA VAL A 261 -7.85 10.51 2.03
C VAL A 261 -7.74 10.13 0.55
N ILE A 262 -8.88 9.82 -0.10
CA ILE A 262 -8.92 9.40 -1.51
C ILE A 262 -8.40 10.48 -2.45
N THR A 263 -8.73 11.75 -2.19
CA THR A 263 -8.34 12.89 -3.02
C THR A 263 -6.95 13.43 -2.72
N GLY A 264 -6.46 13.28 -1.48
CA GLY A 264 -5.16 13.79 -1.07
C GLY A 264 -3.99 12.84 -1.36
N THR A 265 -4.16 11.55 -1.10
CA THR A 265 -3.09 10.55 -1.30
C THR A 265 -3.52 9.31 -2.06
N GLY A 266 -4.83 9.03 -2.09
CA GLY A 266 -5.39 7.83 -2.67
C GLY A 266 -5.54 7.84 -4.19
N PRO A 267 -6.45 6.99 -4.74
CA PRO A 267 -6.55 6.74 -6.18
C PRO A 267 -6.90 7.99 -7.00
N SER A 268 -7.61 8.97 -6.44
CA SER A 268 -7.92 10.21 -7.17
C SER A 268 -6.68 11.11 -7.34
N ALA A 269 -5.81 11.20 -6.32
CA ALA A 269 -4.53 11.90 -6.43
C ALA A 269 -3.63 11.21 -7.46
N PHE A 270 -3.51 9.88 -7.35
CA PHE A 270 -2.76 9.03 -8.29
C PHE A 270 -3.20 9.25 -9.74
N THR A 271 -4.51 9.15 -9.99
CA THR A 271 -5.11 9.33 -11.32
C THR A 271 -4.82 10.72 -11.88
N THR A 272 -4.97 11.76 -11.06
CA THR A 272 -4.68 13.15 -11.47
C THR A 272 -3.21 13.31 -11.87
N ALA A 273 -2.27 12.75 -11.11
CA ALA A 273 -0.84 12.83 -11.41
C ALA A 273 -0.47 12.08 -12.69
N VAL A 274 -1.06 10.91 -12.93
CA VAL A 274 -0.89 10.13 -14.17
C VAL A 274 -1.39 10.91 -15.37
N LEU A 275 -2.64 11.43 -15.33
CA LEU A 275 -3.21 12.20 -16.43
C LEU A 275 -2.40 13.47 -16.73
N ALA A 276 -1.93 14.15 -15.69
CA ALA A 276 -1.07 15.32 -15.84
C ALA A 276 0.26 14.98 -16.51
N GLU A 277 0.87 13.83 -16.18
CA GLU A 277 2.11 13.39 -16.82
C GLU A 277 1.88 12.99 -18.28
N MET A 278 0.84 12.21 -18.57
CA MET A 278 0.50 11.85 -19.94
C MET A 278 0.24 13.10 -20.79
N ALA A 279 -0.44 14.10 -20.23
CA ALA A 279 -0.68 15.36 -20.93
C ALA A 279 0.61 16.14 -21.19
N ALA A 280 1.54 16.15 -20.23
CA ALA A 280 2.86 16.77 -20.38
C ALA A 280 3.70 16.09 -21.47
N GLN A 281 3.70 14.75 -21.52
CA GLN A 281 4.49 13.99 -22.49
C GLN A 281 3.91 14.01 -23.91
N THR A 282 2.59 13.97 -24.03
CA THR A 282 1.92 13.94 -25.33
C THR A 282 1.62 15.33 -25.89
N HIS A 283 1.78 16.38 -25.09
CA HIS A 283 1.35 17.75 -25.39
C HIS A 283 -0.14 17.84 -25.78
N ARG A 284 -0.98 16.95 -25.23
CA ARG A 284 -2.42 16.88 -25.50
C ARG A 284 -3.17 16.81 -24.19
N ARG A 285 -4.32 17.48 -24.13
CA ARG A 285 -5.24 17.29 -23.01
C ARG A 285 -5.91 15.93 -23.13
N LEU A 286 -5.86 15.15 -22.06
CA LEU A 286 -6.47 13.84 -21.97
C LEU A 286 -7.67 13.90 -21.05
N TYR A 287 -8.69 13.14 -21.41
CA TYR A 287 -9.92 12.97 -20.66
C TYR A 287 -10.18 11.48 -20.46
N TRP A 288 -11.01 11.15 -19.48
CA TRP A 288 -11.30 9.77 -19.10
C TRP A 288 -11.89 8.93 -20.23
N ASP A 289 -12.55 9.54 -21.22
CA ASP A 289 -13.02 8.86 -22.44
C ASP A 289 -11.93 8.03 -23.15
N THR A 290 -10.65 8.37 -22.93
CA THR A 290 -9.50 7.60 -23.46
C THR A 290 -9.36 6.22 -22.80
N PHE A 291 -9.81 6.10 -21.55
CA PHE A 291 -9.66 4.93 -20.67
C PHE A 291 -11.00 4.28 -20.30
N HIS A 292 -12.10 4.81 -20.85
CA HIS A 292 -13.43 4.25 -20.66
C HIS A 292 -13.64 3.02 -21.54
N ALA A 293 -14.25 1.97 -20.98
CA ALA A 293 -14.63 0.73 -21.64
C ALA A 293 -13.48 0.06 -22.41
N LEU A 294 -12.26 0.08 -21.84
CA LEU A 294 -11.09 -0.54 -22.45
C LEU A 294 -11.28 -2.06 -22.55
N THR A 295 -11.25 -2.56 -23.79
CA THR A 295 -11.18 -4.00 -24.07
C THR A 295 -9.76 -4.49 -24.34
N GLN A 296 -8.80 -3.57 -24.49
CA GLN A 296 -7.39 -3.82 -24.73
C GLN A 296 -6.53 -2.74 -24.06
N PRO A 297 -5.28 -3.04 -23.66
CA PRO A 297 -4.39 -2.05 -23.09
C PRO A 297 -4.02 -0.93 -24.07
N VAL A 298 -3.74 0.26 -23.53
CA VAL A 298 -3.39 1.45 -24.31
C VAL A 298 -2.10 2.08 -23.76
N LEU A 299 -1.18 2.44 -24.66
CA LEU A 299 0.06 3.14 -24.31
C LEU A 299 -0.08 4.63 -24.58
N VAL A 300 0.00 5.47 -23.55
CA VAL A 300 -0.10 6.93 -23.65
C VAL A 300 1.05 7.58 -22.90
N GLY A 301 1.93 8.30 -23.61
CA GLY A 301 3.07 8.98 -22.97
C GLY A 301 3.91 8.02 -22.12
N ASN A 302 4.45 6.97 -22.74
CA ASN A 302 5.25 5.92 -22.07
C ASN A 302 4.57 5.23 -20.85
N ILE A 303 3.28 5.47 -20.61
CA ILE A 303 2.50 4.85 -19.55
C ILE A 303 1.53 3.85 -20.19
N LEU A 304 1.72 2.56 -19.87
CA LEU A 304 0.85 1.48 -20.32
C LEU A 304 -0.32 1.34 -19.35
N VAL A 305 -1.52 1.57 -19.85
CA VAL A 305 -2.78 1.42 -19.12
C VAL A 305 -3.43 0.10 -19.52
N LEU A 306 -3.55 -0.81 -18.56
CA LEU A 306 -4.21 -2.09 -18.68
C LEU A 306 -5.73 -1.95 -18.46
N THR A 307 -6.48 -2.97 -18.90
CA THR A 307 -7.94 -3.08 -18.72
C THR A 307 -8.29 -3.31 -17.25
N VAL A 308 -9.52 -2.99 -16.84
CA VAL A 308 -10.00 -3.10 -15.44
C VAL A 308 -9.71 -4.48 -14.85
N ASP A 309 -9.99 -5.54 -15.60
CA ASP A 309 -9.82 -6.93 -15.20
C ASP A 309 -8.35 -7.36 -15.05
N SER A 310 -7.38 -6.49 -15.34
CA SER A 310 -5.96 -6.80 -15.14
C SER A 310 -5.56 -6.74 -13.68
N PHE A 311 -5.84 -5.63 -13.00
CA PHE A 311 -5.60 -5.52 -11.56
C PHE A 311 -6.90 -5.64 -10.75
N ALA A 312 -7.97 -4.97 -11.16
CA ALA A 312 -9.20 -4.83 -10.38
C ALA A 312 -10.28 -5.86 -10.74
N ALA A 313 -9.88 -7.09 -11.08
CA ALA A 313 -10.84 -8.16 -11.40
C ALA A 313 -11.75 -8.49 -10.21
N GLY A 314 -13.02 -8.87 -10.47
CA GLY A 314 -13.91 -9.41 -9.45
C GLY A 314 -14.67 -8.41 -8.56
N GLN A 315 -14.58 -7.09 -8.78
CA GLN A 315 -15.23 -6.07 -7.93
C GLN A 315 -16.75 -5.88 -8.18
N GLY A 316 -17.32 -6.51 -9.22
CA GLY A 316 -18.76 -6.48 -9.50
C GLY A 316 -19.28 -5.22 -10.20
N HIS A 317 -18.38 -4.34 -10.64
CA HIS A 317 -18.67 -3.12 -11.40
C HIS A 317 -17.55 -2.84 -12.42
N SER A 318 -17.63 -1.75 -13.20
CA SER A 318 -16.63 -1.36 -14.22
C SER A 318 -16.31 -2.45 -15.26
N ASN A 319 -17.21 -3.42 -15.48
CA ASN A 319 -16.96 -4.60 -16.31
C ASN A 319 -15.69 -5.37 -15.93
N SER A 320 -15.37 -5.47 -14.63
CA SER A 320 -14.12 -6.05 -14.12
C SER A 320 -13.91 -7.54 -14.38
N LEU A 321 -14.90 -8.25 -14.95
CA LEU A 321 -14.90 -9.71 -15.08
C LEU A 321 -14.59 -10.42 -13.75
N SER A 322 -14.13 -11.69 -13.81
CA SER A 322 -13.72 -12.48 -12.65
C SER A 322 -12.20 -12.67 -12.59
N HIS A 323 -11.69 -13.17 -11.46
CA HIS A 323 -10.28 -13.55 -11.31
C HIS A 323 -9.83 -14.70 -12.23
N ASP A 324 -10.77 -15.42 -12.83
CA ASP A 324 -10.47 -16.45 -13.85
C ASP A 324 -10.27 -15.86 -15.25
N SER A 325 -10.46 -14.54 -15.41
CA SER A 325 -10.18 -13.85 -16.67
C SER A 325 -8.74 -14.14 -17.12
N PRO A 326 -8.51 -14.39 -18.42
CA PRO A 326 -7.15 -14.57 -18.93
C PRO A 326 -6.27 -13.32 -18.72
N ASN A 327 -6.86 -12.13 -18.55
CA ASN A 327 -6.11 -10.90 -18.30
C ASN A 327 -5.86 -10.64 -16.81
N ALA A 328 -6.48 -11.38 -15.89
CA ALA A 328 -6.30 -11.15 -14.46
C ALA A 328 -4.84 -11.44 -14.06
N LEU A 329 -4.13 -10.40 -13.65
CA LEU A 329 -2.71 -10.44 -13.25
C LEU A 329 -2.55 -10.58 -11.74
N VAL A 330 -3.46 -9.98 -10.98
CA VAL A 330 -3.49 -10.01 -9.52
C VAL A 330 -4.92 -10.16 -9.00
N LYS A 331 -5.04 -10.47 -7.70
CA LYS A 331 -6.31 -10.52 -6.98
C LYS A 331 -6.19 -9.73 -5.69
N HIS A 332 -7.02 -8.69 -5.55
CA HIS A 332 -7.10 -7.90 -4.34
C HIS A 332 -8.19 -8.45 -3.42
N HIS A 333 -7.87 -8.61 -2.14
CA HIS A 333 -8.77 -9.23 -1.17
C HIS A 333 -9.47 -8.25 -0.21
N TYR A 334 -9.16 -6.95 -0.26
CA TYR A 334 -9.88 -5.86 0.43
C TYR A 334 -10.14 -6.06 1.94
N HIS A 335 -9.21 -6.66 2.69
CA HIS A 335 -9.43 -6.94 4.13
C HIS A 335 -8.23 -6.59 5.02
N ALA A 336 -7.05 -6.32 4.45
CA ALA A 336 -5.89 -5.98 5.28
C ALA A 336 -6.09 -4.66 6.06
N SER A 337 -6.84 -3.71 5.50
CA SER A 337 -6.94 -2.37 6.08
C SER A 337 -8.34 -2.01 6.55
N LEU A 338 -8.47 -1.75 7.86
CA LEU A 338 -9.65 -1.14 8.48
C LEU A 338 -9.60 0.40 8.46
N TRP A 339 -8.81 0.99 7.57
CA TRP A 339 -8.71 2.45 7.46
C TRP A 339 -10.07 3.13 7.17
N PRO A 340 -11.00 2.56 6.37
CA PRO A 340 -12.28 3.22 6.12
C PRO A 340 -13.11 3.38 7.41
N SER A 341 -12.93 2.49 8.38
CA SER A 341 -13.60 2.57 9.69
C SER A 341 -13.04 3.72 10.55
N ARG A 342 -11.80 4.16 10.30
CA ARG A 342 -11.16 5.30 10.99
C ARG A 342 -11.39 6.64 10.29
N HIS A 343 -11.83 6.60 9.04
CA HIS A 343 -12.08 7.75 8.18
C HIS A 343 -13.51 7.68 7.66
N PRO A 344 -14.49 8.23 8.38
CA PRO A 344 -15.90 8.01 8.08
C PRO A 344 -16.25 8.54 6.70
N ARG A 345 -17.02 7.74 5.95
CA ARG A 345 -17.74 8.19 4.76
C ARG A 345 -18.93 9.03 5.18
N TYR A 346 -19.40 9.86 4.26
CA TYR A 346 -20.71 10.47 4.43
C TYR A 346 -21.79 9.37 4.48
N SER A 347 -22.61 9.41 5.53
CA SER A 347 -23.76 8.52 5.69
C SER A 347 -24.99 9.37 6.00
N HIS A 348 -26.00 9.29 5.15
CA HIS A 348 -27.26 10.00 5.36
C HIS A 348 -28.06 9.30 6.47
N PRO A 349 -28.61 10.01 7.47
CA PRO A 349 -29.25 9.37 8.63
C PRO A 349 -30.42 8.45 8.30
N ALA A 350 -31.11 8.68 7.18
CA ALA A 350 -32.22 7.83 6.73
C ALA A 350 -31.85 6.83 5.60
N TYR A 351 -30.74 7.04 4.89
CA TYR A 351 -30.46 6.31 3.64
C TYR A 351 -29.06 5.69 3.59
N GLY A 352 -28.22 5.86 4.61
CA GLY A 352 -26.90 5.26 4.68
C GLY A 352 -25.90 5.91 3.71
N MET A 353 -24.85 5.15 3.36
CA MET A 353 -23.80 5.57 2.44
C MET A 353 -24.19 5.25 0.99
N VAL A 354 -23.90 6.15 0.04
CA VAL A 354 -24.19 5.91 -1.38
C VAL A 354 -23.34 4.78 -1.96
N GLU A 355 -22.14 4.56 -1.40
CA GLU A 355 -21.23 3.49 -1.81
C GLU A 355 -21.80 2.08 -1.58
N GLU A 356 -22.81 1.92 -0.70
CA GLU A 356 -23.53 0.64 -0.54
C GLU A 356 -24.25 0.21 -1.84
N CYS A 357 -24.51 1.15 -2.76
CA CYS A 357 -25.08 0.86 -4.07
C CYS A 357 -24.13 0.16 -5.04
N ASN A 358 -22.82 0.07 -4.73
CA ASN A 358 -21.80 -0.53 -5.58
C ASN A 358 -21.90 -0.11 -7.06
N TRP A 359 -22.03 1.20 -7.30
CA TRP A 359 -22.14 1.81 -8.64
C TRP A 359 -23.39 1.44 -9.45
N GLU A 360 -24.36 0.73 -8.89
CA GLU A 360 -25.61 0.41 -9.59
C GLU A 360 -26.42 1.71 -9.85
N PRO A 361 -26.67 2.10 -11.12
CA PRO A 361 -27.27 3.40 -11.43
C PRO A 361 -28.64 3.64 -10.82
N GLY A 362 -29.52 2.62 -10.80
CA GLY A 362 -30.85 2.74 -10.21
C GLY A 362 -30.78 3.08 -8.72
N CYS A 363 -29.93 2.38 -7.98
CA CYS A 363 -29.69 2.56 -6.56
C CYS A 363 -29.08 3.93 -6.28
N VAL A 364 -28.03 4.33 -7.01
CA VAL A 364 -27.34 5.61 -6.79
C VAL A 364 -28.27 6.79 -7.02
N TRP A 365 -29.04 6.80 -8.12
CA TRP A 365 -29.96 7.90 -8.41
C TRP A 365 -31.15 7.92 -7.46
N ASN A 366 -31.70 6.76 -7.09
CA ASN A 366 -32.73 6.69 -6.07
C ASN A 366 -32.24 7.22 -4.72
N TRP A 367 -31.02 6.86 -4.30
CA TRP A 367 -30.39 7.41 -3.10
C TRP A 367 -30.24 8.93 -3.20
N THR A 368 -29.79 9.44 -4.35
CA THR A 368 -29.61 10.89 -4.59
C THR A 368 -30.93 11.65 -4.51
N ASP A 369 -31.96 11.16 -5.18
CA ASP A 369 -33.28 11.81 -5.21
C ASP A 369 -33.94 11.77 -3.83
N ASN A 370 -33.85 10.65 -3.13
CA ASN A 370 -34.41 10.48 -1.79
C ASN A 370 -33.72 11.36 -0.76
N THR A 371 -32.38 11.47 -0.81
CA THR A 371 -31.61 12.34 0.08
C THR A 371 -31.89 13.83 -0.19
N ALA A 372 -32.02 14.23 -1.46
CA ALA A 372 -32.41 15.59 -1.83
C ALA A 372 -33.84 15.94 -1.39
N ALA A 373 -34.78 14.98 -1.49
CA ALA A 373 -36.16 15.17 -1.06
C ALA A 373 -36.30 15.18 0.48
N PHE A 374 -35.38 14.55 1.21
CA PHE A 374 -35.45 14.37 2.66
C PHE A 374 -35.69 15.68 3.41
N ASP A 375 -34.98 16.75 3.03
CA ASP A 375 -35.10 18.05 3.72
C ASP A 375 -36.51 18.65 3.63
N SER A 376 -37.28 18.31 2.60
CA SER A 376 -38.64 18.80 2.37
C SER A 376 -39.71 17.99 3.13
N LEU A 377 -39.34 16.86 3.76
CA LEU A 377 -40.27 16.03 4.53
C LEU A 377 -40.69 16.68 5.85
N SER A 378 -41.86 16.26 6.37
CA SER A 378 -42.31 16.64 7.70
C SER A 378 -41.37 16.08 8.79
N PHE A 379 -41.38 16.70 9.98
CA PHE A 379 -40.56 16.22 11.10
C PHE A 379 -40.89 14.76 11.47
N ASP A 380 -42.18 14.41 11.49
CA ASP A 380 -42.64 13.06 11.85
C ASP A 380 -42.19 12.02 10.81
N ASP A 381 -42.24 12.36 9.52
CA ASP A 381 -41.78 11.47 8.44
C ASP A 381 -40.26 11.27 8.50
N LYS A 382 -39.49 12.33 8.77
CA LYS A 382 -38.03 12.23 8.96
C LYS A 382 -37.68 11.28 10.10
N VAL A 383 -38.32 11.44 11.27
CA VAL A 383 -38.09 10.56 12.43
C VAL A 383 -38.48 9.12 12.12
N LYS A 384 -39.56 8.90 11.38
CA LYS A 384 -40.00 7.57 10.97
C LYS A 384 -38.95 6.89 10.08
N LEU A 385 -38.47 7.56 9.04
CA LEU A 385 -37.46 7.03 8.12
C LEU A 385 -36.13 6.71 8.82
N ILE A 386 -35.69 7.59 9.73
CA ILE A 386 -34.47 7.35 10.51
C ILE A 386 -34.62 6.09 11.37
N LYS A 387 -35.74 5.94 12.09
CA LYS A 387 -35.99 4.74 12.90
C LYS A 387 -36.05 3.46 12.08
N GLU A 388 -36.66 3.52 10.91
CA GLU A 388 -36.71 2.39 9.98
C GLU A 388 -35.31 2.02 9.51
N LYS A 389 -34.47 3.01 9.17
CA LYS A 389 -33.06 2.79 8.81
C LYS A 389 -32.26 2.19 9.96
N GLU A 390 -32.42 2.70 11.19
CA GLU A 390 -31.75 2.16 12.39
C GLU A 390 -32.12 0.69 12.61
N GLN A 391 -33.37 0.31 12.37
CA GLN A 391 -33.81 -1.08 12.47
C GLN A 391 -33.17 -1.93 11.37
N ILE A 392 -33.20 -1.47 10.12
CA ILE A 392 -32.57 -2.18 8.99
C ILE A 392 -31.06 -2.36 9.22
N ASP A 393 -30.37 -1.33 9.70
CA ASP A 393 -28.95 -1.38 10.00
C ASP A 393 -28.62 -2.37 11.11
N LYS A 394 -29.45 -2.40 12.14
CA LYS A 394 -29.30 -3.37 13.22
C LYS A 394 -29.52 -4.79 12.71
N GLU A 395 -30.57 -5.03 11.94
CA GLU A 395 -30.86 -6.35 11.36
C GLU A 395 -29.74 -6.81 10.42
N ARG A 396 -29.20 -5.89 9.60
CA ARG A 396 -28.03 -6.15 8.74
C ARG A 396 -26.78 -6.50 9.55
N TYR A 397 -26.46 -5.70 10.57
CA TYR A 397 -25.31 -5.95 11.44
C TYR A 397 -25.43 -7.29 12.16
N ASP A 398 -26.61 -7.59 12.73
CA ASP A 398 -26.86 -8.86 13.40
C ASP A 398 -26.73 -10.06 12.42
N ALA A 399 -27.14 -9.89 11.16
CA ALA A 399 -26.98 -10.89 10.11
C ALA A 399 -25.52 -11.09 9.67
N GLU A 400 -24.76 -9.99 9.47
CA GLU A 400 -23.33 -10.02 9.11
C GLU A 400 -22.51 -10.72 10.19
N VAL A 401 -22.74 -10.40 11.46
CA VAL A 401 -22.09 -11.08 12.60
C VAL A 401 -22.43 -12.58 12.61
N ALA A 402 -23.68 -12.94 12.34
CA ALA A 402 -24.08 -14.34 12.29
C ALA A 402 -23.44 -15.11 11.11
N GLU A 403 -23.30 -14.46 9.96
CA GLU A 403 -22.63 -15.01 8.78
C GLU A 403 -21.12 -15.19 9.03
N ASP A 404 -20.45 -14.18 9.60
CA ASP A 404 -19.03 -14.26 9.97
C ASP A 404 -18.77 -15.37 11.00
N GLU A 405 -19.63 -15.50 12.02
CA GLU A 405 -19.54 -16.59 12.99
C GLU A 405 -19.75 -17.96 12.34
N ALA A 406 -20.61 -18.05 11.32
CA ALA A 406 -20.84 -19.30 10.58
C ALA A 406 -19.65 -19.64 9.68
N ALA A 407 -19.13 -18.66 8.94
CA ALA A 407 -17.95 -18.81 8.07
C ALA A 407 -16.71 -19.19 8.88
N ALA A 408 -16.48 -18.54 10.04
CA ALA A 408 -15.38 -18.88 10.94
C ALA A 408 -15.49 -20.32 11.49
N LYS A 409 -16.70 -20.79 11.78
CA LYS A 409 -16.95 -22.19 12.18
C LYS A 409 -16.69 -23.15 11.03
N GLU A 410 -17.10 -22.80 9.81
CA GLU A 410 -16.85 -23.62 8.61
C GLU A 410 -15.35 -23.71 8.28
N GLU A 411 -14.63 -22.58 8.31
CA GLU A 411 -13.19 -22.53 8.10
C GLU A 411 -12.44 -23.31 9.17
N ALA A 412 -12.81 -23.17 10.45
CA ALA A 412 -12.23 -23.95 11.54
C ALA A 412 -12.47 -25.46 11.34
N ALA A 413 -13.68 -25.86 10.90
CA ALA A 413 -13.99 -27.25 10.60
C ALA A 413 -13.19 -27.78 9.40
N ARG A 414 -13.00 -26.96 8.35
CA ARG A 414 -12.18 -27.30 7.18
C ARG A 414 -10.71 -27.50 7.56
N LEU A 415 -10.12 -26.54 8.28
CA LEU A 415 -8.74 -26.63 8.76
C LEU A 415 -8.55 -27.85 9.68
N GLN A 416 -9.53 -28.13 10.53
CA GLN A 416 -9.49 -29.32 11.39
C GLN A 416 -9.54 -30.63 10.56
N ALA A 417 -10.32 -30.66 9.47
CA ALA A 417 -10.39 -31.81 8.58
C ALA A 417 -9.12 -31.99 7.73
N GLU A 418 -8.53 -30.90 7.25
CA GLU A 418 -7.24 -30.90 6.54
C GLU A 418 -6.12 -31.38 7.47
N LEU A 419 -6.00 -30.79 8.67
CA LEU A 419 -5.02 -31.20 9.68
C LEU A 419 -5.19 -32.68 10.05
N LYS A 420 -6.43 -33.16 10.18
CA LYS A 420 -6.70 -34.58 10.44
C LYS A 420 -6.20 -35.46 9.29
N THR A 421 -6.45 -35.05 8.05
CA THR A 421 -6.01 -35.79 6.86
C THR A 421 -4.48 -35.81 6.75
N GLU A 422 -3.81 -34.70 7.03
CA GLU A 422 -2.34 -34.62 7.10
C GLU A 422 -1.76 -35.49 8.22
N CYS A 423 -2.37 -35.46 9.41
CA CYS A 423 -1.96 -36.30 10.54
C CYS A 423 -2.13 -37.78 10.23
N GLU A 424 -3.23 -38.17 9.58
CA GLU A 424 -3.46 -39.54 9.13
C GLU A 424 -2.42 -39.96 8.08
N ALA A 425 -2.17 -39.13 7.06
CA ALA A 425 -1.14 -39.37 6.06
C ALA A 425 0.27 -39.54 6.68
N ALA A 426 0.64 -38.68 7.62
CA ALA A 426 1.91 -38.77 8.34
C ALA A 426 2.00 -40.05 9.21
N SER A 427 0.90 -40.46 9.84
CA SER A 427 0.80 -41.71 10.59
C SER A 427 1.00 -42.94 9.68
N TYR A 428 0.41 -42.96 8.48
CA TYR A 428 0.59 -44.07 7.53
C TYR A 428 2.04 -44.19 7.05
N VAL A 429 2.71 -43.08 6.75
CA VAL A 429 4.14 -43.07 6.37
C VAL A 429 5.02 -43.64 7.50
N HIS A 430 4.72 -43.32 8.76
CA HIS A 430 5.46 -43.85 9.90
C HIS A 430 5.30 -45.37 10.07
N ILE A 431 4.09 -45.89 9.84
CA ILE A 431 3.82 -47.35 9.89
C ILE A 431 4.57 -48.07 8.76
N GLU A 432 4.56 -47.56 7.53
CA GLU A 432 5.31 -48.17 6.42
C GLU A 432 6.83 -48.22 6.70
N GLN A 433 7.40 -47.16 7.25
CA GLN A 433 8.83 -47.12 7.62
C GLN A 433 9.17 -48.14 8.73
N ILE A 434 8.31 -48.30 9.75
CA ILE A 434 8.50 -49.31 10.80
C ILE A 434 8.37 -50.72 10.21
N THR A 435 7.44 -50.93 9.29
CA THR A 435 7.20 -52.26 8.69
C THR A 435 8.36 -52.67 7.78
N GLN A 436 8.98 -51.73 7.06
CA GLN A 436 10.20 -51.98 6.26
C GLN A 436 11.44 -52.25 7.13
N ALA A 437 11.51 -51.66 8.33
CA ALA A 437 12.60 -51.90 9.28
C ALA A 437 12.54 -53.25 10.02
N GLN A 438 11.45 -54.02 9.89
CA GLN A 438 11.27 -55.33 10.53
C GLN A 438 11.65 -56.54 9.65
N THR A 439 12.34 -56.32 8.53
CA THR A 439 12.88 -57.42 7.72
C THR A 439 14.11 -58.02 8.42
N PRO A 440 14.12 -59.31 8.82
CA PRO A 440 15.24 -59.87 9.59
C PRO A 440 16.50 -60.01 8.72
N PRO A 441 17.70 -59.70 9.26
CA PRO A 441 18.94 -59.89 8.52
C PRO A 441 19.20 -61.39 8.26
N ALA A 442 19.69 -61.71 7.06
CA ALA A 442 20.01 -63.06 6.63
C ALA A 442 21.01 -63.74 7.58
N LEU A 443 20.69 -65.00 7.93
CA LEU A 443 21.44 -65.87 8.85
C LEU A 443 22.93 -66.01 8.46
N ILE A 444 23.81 -65.46 9.29
CA ILE A 444 25.23 -65.81 9.32
C ILE A 444 25.36 -67.12 10.11
N GLN A 445 25.83 -68.19 9.48
CA GLN A 445 26.16 -69.45 10.15
C GLN A 445 27.47 -69.31 10.92
N THR A 446 27.44 -69.52 12.24
CA THR A 446 28.64 -69.73 13.06
C THR A 446 28.57 -71.04 13.83
N GLN A 447 29.67 -71.80 13.78
CA GLN A 447 29.87 -73.12 14.38
C GLN A 447 29.94 -73.11 15.93
N PRO A 448 29.72 -74.27 16.60
CA PRO A 448 29.34 -74.32 18.01
C PRO A 448 30.52 -74.41 18.99
N TRP A 449 30.37 -73.80 20.17
CA TRP A 449 31.29 -73.92 21.30
C TRP A 449 30.55 -74.39 22.57
N TRP A 450 31.20 -75.29 23.32
CA TRP A 450 30.64 -76.06 24.45
C TRP A 450 30.69 -75.30 25.80
N PRO A 451 29.93 -75.71 26.84
CA PRO A 451 29.53 -74.85 27.95
C PRO A 451 30.28 -75.12 29.27
N ALA A 452 30.31 -74.14 30.18
CA ALA A 452 30.43 -74.37 31.63
C ALA A 452 30.00 -73.14 32.48
N SER A 453 28.75 -73.22 32.94
CA SER A 453 28.21 -73.05 34.31
C SER A 453 28.88 -72.21 35.42
N GLN A 454 27.99 -71.50 36.15
CA GLN A 454 27.94 -71.18 37.60
C GLN A 454 28.38 -69.78 38.12
N THR A 455 27.34 -68.99 38.42
CA THR A 455 27.03 -68.04 39.52
C THR A 455 27.91 -68.02 40.80
N PRO A 456 27.69 -67.09 41.77
CA PRO A 456 27.95 -65.64 41.77
C PRO A 456 28.70 -65.21 43.05
N THR A 457 29.30 -64.01 43.14
CA THR A 457 29.51 -63.39 44.48
C THR A 457 29.65 -61.87 44.42
N GLU A 458 29.00 -61.26 45.40
CA GLU A 458 28.81 -59.86 45.74
C GLU A 458 30.00 -59.31 46.53
N GLN A 459 30.45 -58.08 46.23
CA GLN A 459 31.24 -57.23 47.13
C GLN A 459 31.09 -55.74 46.73
N GLN A 460 30.56 -54.94 47.65
CA GLN A 460 30.52 -53.46 47.65
C GLN A 460 31.89 -52.87 48.09
N PRO A 461 32.04 -51.54 48.34
CA PRO A 461 31.92 -50.37 47.46
C PRO A 461 33.17 -49.45 47.57
N GLY A 462 33.32 -48.45 46.68
CA GLY A 462 34.47 -47.51 46.77
C GLY A 462 34.26 -46.14 46.09
N ALA A 463 34.17 -45.13 46.95
CA ALA A 463 34.25 -43.66 46.83
C ALA A 463 34.80 -42.96 45.55
N GLN A 464 34.03 -41.92 45.14
CA GLN A 464 34.38 -40.50 44.90
C GLN A 464 35.81 -40.11 44.45
N GLN A 465 35.93 -39.45 43.28
CA GLN A 465 36.15 -37.99 43.13
C GLN A 465 36.31 -37.56 41.64
N PRO A 466 36.04 -36.27 41.30
CA PRO A 466 36.02 -35.74 39.92
C PRO A 466 37.23 -34.84 39.60
N ALA A 467 37.49 -34.53 38.31
CA ALA A 467 37.91 -33.19 37.85
C ALA A 467 38.18 -33.09 36.33
N ASN A 468 37.59 -32.03 35.77
CA ASN A 468 38.07 -31.06 34.80
C ASN A 468 38.36 -31.34 33.31
N GLN A 469 37.74 -30.42 32.56
CA GLN A 469 37.91 -29.91 31.20
C GLN A 469 39.36 -29.61 30.78
N GLU A 470 39.62 -29.67 29.47
CA GLU A 470 40.35 -28.60 28.77
C GLU A 470 40.08 -28.60 27.25
N GLN A 471 39.99 -27.39 26.70
CA GLN A 471 39.78 -27.02 25.29
C GLN A 471 41.10 -27.06 24.49
N SER A 472 41.01 -27.20 23.16
CA SER A 472 41.90 -26.46 22.22
C SER A 472 41.45 -26.58 20.75
N THR A 473 41.28 -25.41 20.11
CA THR A 473 41.37 -25.11 18.66
C THR A 473 42.85 -25.16 18.17
N PRO A 474 43.28 -24.86 16.91
CA PRO A 474 42.61 -24.30 15.70
C PRO A 474 43.04 -24.86 14.28
N GLN A 475 42.28 -24.52 13.21
CA GLN A 475 42.59 -24.19 11.77
C GLN A 475 43.71 -24.89 10.92
N PRO A 476 43.86 -24.65 9.57
CA PRO A 476 42.91 -24.46 8.44
C PRO A 476 43.31 -25.18 7.09
N ASP A 477 42.41 -25.12 6.08
CA ASP A 477 42.61 -25.08 4.60
C ASP A 477 43.27 -26.25 3.81
N PRO A 478 43.25 -26.32 2.44
CA PRO A 478 42.43 -25.64 1.40
C PRO A 478 41.95 -26.55 0.22
N GLN A 479 41.14 -25.95 -0.67
CA GLN A 479 41.03 -26.09 -2.16
C GLN A 479 41.34 -27.44 -2.87
N GLN A 480 40.43 -27.87 -3.77
CA GLN A 480 40.68 -27.87 -5.23
C GLN A 480 39.49 -28.34 -6.10
N SER A 481 39.16 -27.48 -7.06
CA SER A 481 38.82 -27.70 -8.49
C SER A 481 38.40 -29.08 -9.01
N GLY A 482 37.35 -29.08 -9.85
CA GLY A 482 37.13 -30.12 -10.86
C GLY A 482 35.96 -29.80 -11.80
N GLN A 483 36.24 -29.20 -12.96
CA GLN A 483 35.35 -29.14 -14.13
C GLN A 483 35.20 -30.52 -14.79
N LYS A 484 34.03 -30.80 -15.38
CA LYS A 484 33.78 -31.44 -16.71
C LYS A 484 32.35 -31.99 -16.76
N GLU A 485 31.46 -31.44 -17.59
CA GLU A 485 31.19 -31.69 -19.03
C GLU A 485 29.93 -32.55 -19.24
N ASN A 486 28.94 -31.92 -19.88
CA ASN A 486 28.00 -32.41 -20.89
C ASN A 486 27.58 -33.89 -20.91
N GLN A 487 26.25 -34.11 -20.89
CA GLN A 487 25.54 -34.98 -21.85
C GLN A 487 24.01 -34.78 -21.80
N THR A 488 23.45 -34.17 -22.85
CA THR A 488 22.11 -34.46 -23.44
C THR A 488 22.16 -35.88 -24.06
N PRO A 489 21.06 -36.62 -24.44
CA PRO A 489 19.73 -36.19 -24.94
C PRO A 489 18.59 -37.18 -24.51
N PRO A 490 17.42 -37.40 -25.19
CA PRO A 490 16.86 -36.79 -26.41
C PRO A 490 15.36 -36.39 -26.40
N GLN A 491 15.02 -35.70 -27.49
CA GLN A 491 13.68 -35.33 -27.99
C GLN A 491 12.83 -36.55 -28.37
N VAL A 492 11.51 -36.39 -28.25
CA VAL A 492 10.48 -37.18 -28.95
C VAL A 492 9.64 -36.24 -29.82
N GLN A 493 9.55 -36.56 -31.10
CA GLN A 493 8.68 -35.95 -32.12
C GLN A 493 7.36 -36.73 -32.26
N THR A 494 6.44 -36.12 -33.03
CA THR A 494 5.17 -36.62 -33.64
C THR A 494 3.90 -36.48 -32.78
N GLN A 495 2.75 -35.98 -33.25
CA GLN A 495 2.23 -35.78 -34.61
C GLN A 495 0.95 -34.88 -34.62
N ARG A 496 0.73 -34.15 -35.75
CA ARG A 496 -0.55 -33.77 -36.44
C ARG A 496 -1.71 -33.13 -35.68
N GLU A 497 -2.04 -31.87 -35.97
CA GLU A 497 -2.96 -31.36 -37.04
C GLU A 497 -4.44 -31.72 -36.86
N LEU A 498 -5.24 -30.73 -36.46
CA LEU A 498 -6.60 -30.54 -36.96
C LEU A 498 -6.93 -29.03 -36.96
N GLN A 499 -6.90 -28.43 -38.15
CA GLN A 499 -7.44 -27.11 -38.45
C GLN A 499 -8.96 -27.22 -38.56
N VAL A 500 -9.69 -26.32 -37.89
CA VAL A 500 -11.11 -26.07 -38.14
C VAL A 500 -11.24 -24.57 -38.46
N GLN A 501 -11.54 -24.25 -39.72
CA GLN A 501 -11.96 -22.93 -40.17
C GLN A 501 -13.45 -22.71 -39.84
N PRO A 502 -13.88 -21.49 -39.49
CA PRO A 502 -15.30 -21.16 -39.35
C PRO A 502 -15.95 -20.83 -40.71
N PRO A 503 -17.27 -21.01 -40.86
CA PRO A 503 -17.97 -20.68 -42.10
C PRO A 503 -18.23 -19.17 -42.22
N ALA A 504 -18.20 -18.71 -43.47
CA ALA A 504 -18.54 -17.36 -43.89
C ALA A 504 -20.03 -17.21 -44.25
N GLU A 505 -20.43 -15.94 -44.32
CA GLU A 505 -21.64 -15.35 -44.93
C GLU A 505 -22.96 -15.33 -44.13
N GLN A 506 -23.38 -14.11 -43.79
CA GLN A 506 -24.53 -13.49 -44.46
C GLN A 506 -24.47 -11.95 -44.35
N ALA A 507 -24.38 -11.31 -45.52
CA ALA A 507 -24.54 -9.87 -45.73
C ALA A 507 -26.02 -9.54 -46.00
N THR A 508 -26.53 -8.46 -45.41
CA THR A 508 -27.75 -7.75 -45.84
C THR A 508 -27.59 -6.24 -45.57
N PRO A 509 -28.35 -5.37 -46.26
CA PRO A 509 -27.76 -4.28 -47.03
C PRO A 509 -27.80 -2.89 -46.36
N ALA A 510 -27.00 -2.02 -46.95
CA ALA A 510 -26.97 -0.58 -46.76
C ALA A 510 -28.36 0.09 -46.90
N SER A 511 -28.64 1.04 -46.01
CA SER A 511 -29.59 2.12 -46.25
C SER A 511 -28.84 3.46 -46.28
N ASN A 512 -28.95 4.13 -47.42
CA ASN A 512 -28.64 5.53 -47.63
C ASN A 512 -29.68 6.40 -46.92
N ALA A 513 -29.27 7.43 -46.16
CA ALA A 513 -30.02 8.68 -46.06
C ALA A 513 -29.17 9.82 -45.47
N ASP A 514 -29.05 10.89 -46.26
CA ASP A 514 -28.92 12.31 -45.93
C ASP A 514 -27.91 12.80 -44.86
N ARG A 515 -26.85 13.50 -45.30
CA ARG A 515 -26.78 14.96 -45.50
C ARG A 515 -26.89 15.75 -44.19
N GLN A 516 -25.74 16.36 -43.85
CA GLN A 516 -25.60 17.50 -42.96
C GLN A 516 -26.56 18.65 -43.30
N PRO A 517 -26.77 19.58 -42.35
CA PRO A 517 -25.96 20.79 -42.47
C PRO A 517 -25.33 21.27 -41.16
N GLU A 518 -24.21 21.96 -41.37
CA GLU A 518 -23.54 22.90 -40.47
C GLU A 518 -24.51 23.79 -39.69
N VAL A 519 -24.21 24.00 -38.40
CA VAL A 519 -24.55 25.24 -37.71
C VAL A 519 -23.31 25.71 -36.94
N ARG A 520 -22.76 26.83 -37.42
CA ARG A 520 -21.90 27.73 -36.64
C ARG A 520 -22.64 28.17 -35.38
N ILE A 521 -22.02 28.00 -34.20
CA ILE A 521 -21.58 29.06 -33.27
C ILE A 521 -20.38 28.51 -32.50
#